data_AF-A0A7W0Z2H4-F1
#
_entry.id   AF-A0A7W0Z2H4-F1
#
_cell.length_a   1.000
_cell.length_b   1.000
_cell.length_c   1.000
_cell.angle_alpha   90.00
_cell.angle_beta   90.00
_cell.angle_gamma   90.00
#
_symmetry.space_group_name_H-M   'P 1'
#
loop_
_entity.id
_entity.type
_entity.pdbx_description
1 polymer ?
#
loop_
_entity_poly.entity_id
_entity_poly.type
_entity_poly.pdbx_seq_one_letter_code
_entity_poly.pdbx_strand_id
1 'polypeptide(L)'
;MNALALIDVVQQGRPLFGAALIVAGVWLLWRGLRGARGGHRGLLRGTEPALARAEGWRVAVLGVVVGGLGVAALTSSPLLFYLFLGIGIVELWEASFVIAVWRHGDARGGAVRNA
;
A
#
# COMPACT_ATOMS: atom_id res chain seq x y z
N MET A 1 -16.09 16.64 -31.19
CA MET A 1 -16.31 16.34 -29.76
C MET A 1 -15.86 17.58 -28.99
N ASN A 2 -16.80 18.33 -28.38
CA ASN A 2 -16.50 19.65 -27.80
C ASN A 2 -15.99 19.50 -26.36
N ALA A 3 -15.17 20.45 -25.89
CA ALA A 3 -14.51 20.39 -24.58
C ALA A 3 -15.46 20.15 -23.38
N LEU A 4 -16.70 20.63 -23.47
CA LEU A 4 -17.74 20.40 -22.46
C LEU A 4 -18.13 18.92 -22.32
N ALA A 5 -18.25 18.21 -23.45
CA ALA A 5 -18.55 16.77 -23.44
C ALA A 5 -17.40 15.93 -22.84
N LEU A 6 -16.15 16.38 -22.98
CA LEU A 6 -15.00 15.73 -22.37
C LEU A 6 -15.02 15.89 -20.84
N ILE A 7 -15.39 17.07 -20.35
CA ILE A 7 -15.50 17.36 -18.91
C ILE A 7 -16.60 16.50 -18.29
N ASP A 8 -17.77 16.39 -18.92
CA ASP A 8 -18.87 15.57 -18.39
C ASP A 8 -18.52 14.07 -18.30
N VAL A 9 -17.84 13.53 -19.32
CA VAL A 9 -17.35 12.15 -19.30
C VAL A 9 -16.35 11.93 -18.16
N VAL A 10 -15.43 12.87 -17.97
CA VAL A 10 -14.45 12.80 -16.86
C VAL A 10 -15.18 12.89 -15.51
N GLN A 11 -16.15 13.79 -15.35
CA GLN A 11 -16.89 13.93 -14.09
C GLN A 11 -17.76 12.70 -13.78
N GLN A 12 -18.35 12.05 -14.79
CA GLN A 12 -19.09 10.79 -14.61
C GLN A 12 -18.21 9.62 -14.18
N GLY A 13 -16.96 9.55 -14.67
CA GLY A 13 -16.03 8.47 -14.31
C GLY A 13 -15.38 8.59 -12.93
N ARG A 14 -15.25 9.82 -12.42
CA ARG A 14 -14.61 10.11 -11.12
C ARG A 14 -15.19 9.37 -9.91
N PRO A 15 -16.51 9.29 -9.69
CA PRO A 15 -17.06 8.57 -8.55
C PRO A 15 -16.77 7.07 -8.60
N LEU A 16 -16.88 6.46 -9.79
CA LEU A 16 -16.57 5.05 -10.00
C LEU A 16 -15.09 4.77 -9.75
N PHE A 17 -14.21 5.63 -10.26
CA PHE A 17 -12.77 5.53 -10.03
C PHE A 17 -12.41 5.65 -8.54
N GLY A 18 -12.94 6.67 -7.85
CA GLY A 18 -12.71 6.87 -6.42
C GLY A 18 -13.21 5.69 -5.58
N ALA A 19 -14.41 5.17 -5.89
CA ALA A 19 -14.96 3.99 -5.22
C ALA A 19 -14.11 2.73 -5.46
N ALA A 20 -13.67 2.50 -6.70
CA ALA A 20 -12.80 1.38 -7.04
C ALA A 20 -11.47 1.44 -6.28
N LEU A 21 -10.87 2.63 -6.17
CA LEU A 21 -9.66 2.83 -5.37
C LEU A 21 -9.90 2.55 -3.88
N ILE A 22 -11.02 3.00 -3.31
CA ILE A 22 -11.35 2.72 -1.91
C ILE A 22 -11.47 1.20 -1.69
N VAL A 23 -12.20 0.49 -2.55
CA VAL A 23 -12.35 -0.96 -2.46
C VAL A 23 -11.00 -1.66 -2.57
N ALA A 24 -10.16 -1.25 -3.53
CA ALA A 24 -8.81 -1.79 -3.69
C ALA A 24 -7.94 -1.51 -2.45
N GLY A 25 -8.01 -0.29 -1.91
CA GLY A 25 -7.28 0.13 -0.72
C GLY A 25 -7.66 -0.68 0.52
N VAL A 26 -8.97 -0.86 0.76
CA VAL A 26 -9.51 -1.70 1.84
C VAL A 26 -9.06 -3.15 1.68
N TRP A 27 -9.11 -3.69 0.46
CA TRP A 27 -8.67 -5.05 0.18
C TRP A 27 -7.17 -5.25 0.44
N LEU A 28 -6.32 -4.30 0.00
CA LEU A 28 -4.89 -4.31 0.27
C LEU A 28 -4.59 -4.18 1.77
N LEU A 29 -5.26 -3.26 2.45
CA LEU A 29 -5.10 -3.06 3.90
C LEU A 29 -5.42 -4.35 4.66
N TRP A 30 -6.56 -4.97 4.34
CA TRP A 30 -6.94 -6.26 4.92
C TRP A 30 -5.93 -7.36 4.65
N ARG A 31 -5.41 -7.44 3.41
CA ARG A 31 -4.40 -8.40 3.02
C ARG A 31 -3.07 -8.19 3.76
N GLY A 32 -2.63 -6.95 3.96
CA GLY A 32 -1.43 -6.63 4.73
C GLY A 32 -1.57 -6.99 6.22
N LEU A 33 -2.75 -6.75 6.79
CA LEU A 33 -3.04 -7.06 8.20
C LEU A 33 -3.16 -8.56 8.46
N ARG A 34 -3.92 -9.29 7.63
CA ARG A 34 -4.27 -10.70 7.88
C ARG A 34 -3.35 -11.71 7.17
N GLY A 35 -2.59 -11.26 6.17
CA GLY A 35 -1.84 -12.14 5.28
C GLY A 35 -2.73 -12.72 4.17
N ALA A 36 -2.12 -13.14 3.07
CA ALA A 36 -2.82 -13.78 1.95
C ALA A 36 -3.09 -15.27 2.25
N ARG A 37 -4.14 -15.84 1.63
CA ARG A 37 -4.40 -17.29 1.64
C ARG A 37 -3.15 -18.00 1.06
N GLY A 38 -2.31 -18.56 1.93
CA GLY A 38 -1.10 -19.31 1.56
C GLY A 38 0.26 -18.68 1.88
N GLY A 39 0.34 -17.54 2.58
CA GLY A 39 1.64 -16.90 2.86
C GLY A 39 1.76 -16.17 4.19
N HIS A 40 2.88 -16.42 4.85
CA HIS A 40 3.36 -16.01 6.18
C HIS A 40 3.47 -14.48 6.47
N ARG A 41 2.67 -13.62 5.85
CA ARG A 41 2.92 -12.16 5.78
C ARG A 41 1.88 -11.29 6.51
N GLY A 42 1.17 -11.83 7.49
CA GLY A 42 0.14 -11.09 8.22
C GLY A 42 0.71 -10.35 9.42
N LEU A 43 0.52 -9.03 9.47
CA LEU A 43 0.93 -8.19 10.61
C LEU A 43 0.34 -8.65 11.95
N LEU A 44 -0.91 -9.14 11.91
CA LEU A 44 -1.66 -9.62 13.08
C LEU A 44 -1.34 -11.07 13.45
N ARG A 45 -0.48 -11.77 12.71
CA ARG A 45 -0.06 -13.13 13.06
C ARG A 45 1.21 -13.08 13.90
N GLY A 46 1.05 -13.22 15.21
CA GLY A 46 2.14 -13.07 16.18
C GLY A 46 3.32 -14.05 16.03
N THR A 47 3.16 -15.13 15.28
CA THR A 47 4.19 -16.16 15.05
C THR A 47 5.10 -15.89 13.87
N GLU A 48 4.85 -14.84 13.08
CA GLU A 48 5.59 -14.62 11.83
C GLU A 48 6.96 -13.96 12.06
N PRO A 49 7.99 -14.32 11.26
CA PRO A 49 9.30 -13.66 11.27
C PRO A 49 9.16 -12.14 11.08
N ALA A 50 10.06 -11.37 11.72
CA ALA A 50 10.03 -9.91 11.65
C ALA A 50 9.99 -9.39 10.19
N LEU A 51 10.74 -10.02 9.29
CA LEU A 51 10.76 -9.70 7.86
C LEU A 51 9.37 -9.85 7.19
N ALA A 52 8.65 -10.91 7.52
CA ALA A 52 7.34 -11.16 6.94
C ALA A 52 6.26 -10.20 7.48
N ARG A 53 6.40 -9.75 8.74
CA ARG A 53 5.60 -8.64 9.28
C ARG A 53 5.90 -7.31 8.61
N ALA A 54 7.17 -7.02 8.32
CA ALA A 54 7.54 -5.81 7.57
C ALA A 54 6.97 -5.81 6.14
N GLU A 55 6.96 -6.96 5.46
CA GLU A 55 6.27 -7.11 4.17
C GLU A 55 4.76 -6.88 4.29
N GLY A 56 4.13 -7.40 5.36
CA GLY A 56 2.72 -7.16 5.68
C GLY A 56 2.41 -5.67 5.92
N TRP A 57 3.28 -4.98 6.67
CA TRP A 57 3.20 -3.53 6.90
C TRP A 57 3.24 -2.75 5.61
N ARG A 58 4.20 -3.04 4.72
CA ARG A 58 4.30 -2.37 3.42
C ARG A 58 3.02 -2.50 2.59
N VAL A 59 2.38 -3.66 2.61
CA VAL A 59 1.11 -3.88 1.90
C VAL A 59 -0.05 -3.12 2.58
N ALA A 60 -0.06 -3.06 3.91
CA ALA A 60 -1.05 -2.30 4.66
C ALA A 60 -0.95 -0.79 4.37
N VAL A 61 0.26 -0.23 4.40
CA VAL A 61 0.56 1.15 4.00
C VAL A 61 0.08 1.43 2.58
N LEU A 62 0.39 0.55 1.63
CA LEU A 62 -0.09 0.69 0.25
C LEU A 62 -1.62 0.73 0.19
N GLY A 63 -2.31 -0.09 0.99
CA GLY A 63 -3.77 -0.06 1.09
C GLY A 63 -4.32 1.26 1.63
N VAL A 64 -3.70 1.82 2.67
CA VAL A 64 -4.06 3.14 3.22
C VAL A 64 -3.86 4.24 2.19
N VAL A 65 -2.73 4.24 1.48
CA VAL A 65 -2.42 5.23 0.44
C VAL A 65 -3.44 5.15 -0.70
N VAL A 66 -3.68 3.95 -1.24
CA VAL A 66 -4.64 3.75 -2.35
C VAL A 66 -6.06 4.13 -1.93
N GLY A 67 -6.49 3.74 -0.73
CA GLY A 67 -7.81 4.11 -0.21
C GLY A 67 -7.94 5.61 0.00
N GLY A 68 -6.90 6.24 0.57
CA GLY A 68 -6.82 7.68 0.77
C GLY A 68 -6.85 8.48 -0.53
N LEU A 69 -6.17 8.01 -1.58
CA LEU A 69 -6.26 8.60 -2.93
C LEU A 69 -7.66 8.47 -3.52
N GLY A 70 -8.36 7.35 -3.26
CA GLY A 70 -9.76 7.19 -3.60
C GLY A 70 -10.67 8.22 -2.91
N VAL A 71 -10.48 8.44 -1.60
CA VAL A 71 -11.19 9.48 -0.85
C VAL A 71 -10.87 10.88 -1.38
N ALA A 72 -9.60 11.16 -1.68
CA ALA A 72 -9.18 12.43 -2.28
C ALA A 72 -9.85 12.68 -3.64
N ALA A 73 -9.96 11.64 -4.48
CA ALA A 73 -10.63 11.72 -5.78
C ALA A 73 -12.13 12.03 -5.65
N LEU A 74 -12.83 11.38 -4.71
CA LEU A 74 -14.26 11.62 -4.43
C LEU A 74 -14.53 13.02 -3.86
N THR A 75 -13.67 13.48 -2.95
CA THR A 75 -13.81 14.79 -2.29
C THR A 75 -13.23 15.94 -3.11
N SER A 76 -12.59 15.65 -4.24
CA SER A 76 -11.87 16.66 -5.05
C SER A 76 -10.82 17.45 -4.23
N SER A 77 -10.22 16.83 -3.21
CA SER A 77 -9.33 17.51 -2.28
C SER A 77 -7.87 17.37 -2.70
N PRO A 78 -7.24 18.43 -3.25
CA PRO A 78 -5.82 18.38 -3.61
C PRO A 78 -4.94 18.18 -2.37
N LEU A 79 -5.36 18.70 -1.21
CA LEU A 79 -4.65 18.51 0.05
C LEU A 79 -4.58 17.04 0.43
N LEU A 80 -5.71 16.32 0.40
CA LEU A 80 -5.74 14.89 0.71
C LEU A 80 -4.90 14.10 -0.31
N PHE A 81 -4.97 14.47 -1.58
CA PHE A 81 -4.17 13.85 -2.63
C PHE A 81 -2.67 13.94 -2.32
N TYR A 82 -2.15 15.13 -2.06
CA TYR A 82 -0.73 15.33 -1.74
C TYR A 82 -0.33 14.72 -0.41
N LEU A 83 -1.22 14.74 0.59
CA LEU A 83 -0.97 14.10 1.88
C LEU A 83 -0.75 12.59 1.73
N PHE A 84 -1.69 11.88 1.10
CA PHE A 84 -1.56 10.44 0.91
C PHE A 84 -0.42 10.07 -0.04
N LEU A 85 -0.14 10.91 -1.05
CA LEU A 85 1.01 10.71 -1.93
C LEU A 85 2.34 10.87 -1.16
N GLY A 86 2.48 11.94 -0.38
CA GLY A 86 3.67 12.21 0.42
C GLY A 86 3.93 11.14 1.47
N ILE A 87 2.90 10.81 2.26
CA ILE A 87 2.96 9.71 3.24
C ILE A 87 3.32 8.40 2.54
N GLY A 88 2.67 8.09 1.42
CA GLY A 88 2.93 6.86 0.69
C GLY A 88 4.36 6.74 0.19
N ILE A 89 4.95 7.83 -0.32
CA ILE A 89 6.34 7.84 -0.76
C ILE A 89 7.29 7.54 0.41
N VAL A 90 7.14 8.29 1.52
CA VAL A 90 8.02 8.16 2.69
C VAL A 90 7.91 6.76 3.29
N GLU A 91 6.70 6.32 3.62
CA GLU A 91 6.45 5.05 4.29
C GLU A 91 6.85 3.84 3.43
N LEU A 92 6.58 3.88 2.12
CA LEU A 92 6.98 2.78 1.23
C LEU A 92 8.49 2.74 1.02
N TRP A 93 9.16 3.89 1.01
CA TRP A 93 10.62 3.98 0.92
C TRP A 93 11.27 3.40 2.18
N GLU A 94 10.85 3.85 3.37
CA GLU A 94 11.37 3.37 4.65
C GLU A 94 11.13 1.87 4.83
N ALA A 95 9.90 1.41 4.56
CA ALA A 95 9.58 -0.01 4.65
C ALA A 95 10.42 -0.85 3.67
N SER A 96 10.66 -0.35 2.45
CA SER A 96 11.50 -1.05 1.47
C SER A 96 12.97 -1.08 1.90
N PHE A 97 13.47 0.01 2.48
CA PHE A 97 14.83 0.09 3.01
C PHE A 97 15.05 -0.91 4.16
N VAL A 98 14.14 -0.93 5.15
CA VAL A 98 14.22 -1.85 6.29
C VAL A 98 14.18 -3.31 5.83
N ILE A 99 13.27 -3.65 4.91
CA ILE A 99 13.18 -5.00 4.32
C ILE A 99 14.48 -5.37 3.60
N ALA A 100 15.09 -4.44 2.85
CA ALA A 100 16.34 -4.68 2.13
C ALA A 100 17.50 -4.93 3.11
N VAL A 101 17.62 -4.11 4.15
CA VAL A 101 18.65 -4.26 5.19
C VAL A 101 18.53 -5.60 5.90
N TRP A 102 17.32 -6.00 6.30
CA TRP A 102 17.10 -7.28 6.97
C TRP A 102 17.36 -8.48 6.07
N ARG A 103 16.93 -8.44 4.80
CA ARG A 103 17.26 -9.50 3.82
C ARG A 103 18.76 -9.68 3.65
N HIS A 104 19.52 -8.59 3.64
CA HIS A 104 20.97 -8.63 3.52
C HIS A 104 21.65 -9.17 4.79
N GLY A 105 21.12 -8.82 5.96
CA GLY A 105 21.56 -9.36 7.26
C GLY A 105 21.33 -10.87 7.38
N ASP A 106 20.14 -11.36 7.03
CA ASP A 106 19.79 -12.80 7.06
C ASP A 106 20.68 -13.62 6.11
N ALA A 107 20.96 -13.10 4.91
CA ALA A 107 21.84 -13.76 3.95
C ALA A 107 23.27 -13.93 4.49
N ARG A 108 23.79 -12.94 5.22
CA ARG A 108 25.12 -13.01 5.84
C ARG A 108 25.15 -13.90 7.08
N GLY A 109 24.12 -13.85 7.93
CA GLY A 109 24.02 -14.70 9.12
C GLY A 109 23.86 -16.19 8.78
N GLY A 110 23.16 -16.50 7.70
CA GLY A 110 23.04 -17.88 7.17
C GLY A 110 24.34 -18.39 6.55
N ALA A 111 25.14 -17.52 5.93
CA ALA A 111 26.45 -17.89 5.39
C ALA A 111 27.48 -18.19 6.51
N VAL A 112 27.45 -17.44 7.61
CA VAL A 112 28.36 -17.63 8.75
C VAL A 112 28.02 -18.87 9.59
N ARG A 113 26.75 -19.30 9.62
CA ARG A 113 26.36 -20.53 10.34
C ARG A 113 26.66 -21.84 9.61
N ASN A 114 26.95 -21.77 8.30
CA ASN A 114 27.23 -22.92 7.44
C ASN A 114 28.72 -22.99 7.01
N ALA A 115 29.58 -22.16 7.60
CA ALA A 115 31.03 -22.15 7.42
C ALA A 115 31.70 -22.65 8.71
#